data_AF-A0A162RD53-F1
#
_entry.id   AF-A0A162RD53-F1
#
_cell.length_a   1.000
_cell.length_b   1.000
_cell.length_c   1.000
_cell.angle_alpha   90.00
_cell.angle_beta   90.00
_cell.angle_gamma   90.00
#
_symmetry.space_group_name_H-M   'P 1'
#
loop_
_entity.id
_entity.type
_entity.pdbx_description
1 polymer ?
#
loop_
_entity_poly.entity_id
_entity_poly.type
_entity_poly.pdbx_seq_one_letter_code
_entity_poly.pdbx_strand_id
1 'polypeptide(L)' 'MKLGIGLLALIALLFTVASCTRRVVVVHHHPRKQHKVHRLPPGQAKKLHGTRSARPYAPGQRKKRP' A
#
# COMPACT_ATOMS: atom_id res chain seq x y z
N MET A 1 -46.25 2.31 -5.79
CA MET A 1 -45.14 2.41 -6.77
C MET A 1 -43.95 3.23 -6.26
N LYS A 2 -44.16 4.37 -5.57
CA LYS A 2 -43.09 5.22 -5.03
C LYS A 2 -42.20 4.54 -3.97
N LEU A 3 -42.79 3.70 -3.11
CA LEU A 3 -42.06 2.96 -2.07
C LEU A 3 -41.11 1.89 -2.65
N GLY A 4 -41.52 1.22 -3.73
CA GLY A 4 -40.69 0.21 -4.40
C GLY A 4 -39.50 0.82 -5.13
N ILE A 5 -39.68 1.98 -5.77
CA ILE A 5 -38.58 2.70 -6.44
C ILE A 5 -37.56 3.21 -5.42
N GLY A 6 -38.01 3.74 -4.27
CA GLY A 6 -37.12 4.17 -3.19
C GLY A 6 -36.30 3.02 -2.59
N LEU A 7 -36.94 1.86 -2.36
CA LEU A 7 -36.25 0.67 -1.87
C LEU A 7 -35.24 0.13 -2.88
N LEU A 8 -35.60 0.11 -4.17
CA LEU A 8 -34.72 -0.32 -5.25
C LEU A 8 -33.49 0.60 -5.38
N ALA A 9 -33.69 1.92 -5.29
CA ALA A 9 -32.61 2.90 -5.34
C ALA A 9 -31.65 2.78 -4.13
N LEU A 10 -32.18 2.51 -2.94
CA LEU A 10 -31.37 2.30 -1.74
C LEU A 10 -30.49 1.04 -1.85
N ILE A 11 -31.05 -0.06 -2.35
CA ILE A 11 -30.30 -1.31 -2.55
C ILE A 11 -29.17 -1.13 -3.59
N ALA A 12 -29.45 -0.42 -4.68
CA ALA A 12 -28.45 -0.12 -5.72
C ALA A 12 -27.28 0.74 -5.19
N LEU A 13 -27.57 1.70 -4.30
CA LEU A 13 -26.57 2.54 -3.66
C LEU A 13 -25.66 1.74 -2.72
N LEU A 14 -26.21 0.80 -1.95
CA LEU A 14 -25.41 -0.04 -1.05
C LEU A 14 -24.48 -0.97 -1.82
N PHE A 15 -24.94 -1.52 -2.95
CA PHE A 15 -24.15 -2.42 -3.78
C PHE A 15 -22.97 -1.73 -4.47
N THR A 16 -23.14 -0.47 -4.87
CA THR A 16 -22.07 0.33 -5.51
C THR A 16 -20.96 0.69 -4.53
N VAL A 17 -21.28 1.03 -3.28
CA VAL A 17 -20.27 1.32 -2.24
C VAL A 17 -19.51 0.06 -1.82
N ALA A 18 -20.18 -1.09 -1.75
CA ALA A 18 -19.54 -2.37 -1.41
C ALA A 18 -18.48 -2.81 -2.45
N SER A 19 -18.61 -2.39 -3.71
CA SER A 19 -17.70 -2.78 -4.79
C SER A 19 -16.34 -2.04 -4.75
N CYS A 20 -16.17 -1.04 -3.88
CA CYS A 20 -14.91 -0.30 -3.72
C CYS A 20 -13.82 -1.05 -2.93
N THR A 21 -13.64 -2.36 -3.14
CA THR A 21 -12.56 -3.11 -2.48
C THR A 21 -11.20 -2.77 -3.09
N ARG A 22 -10.36 -2.00 -2.37
CA ARG A 22 -8.94 -1.85 -2.69
C ARG A 22 -8.22 -3.16 -2.35
N ARG A 23 -7.85 -3.94 -3.38
CA ARG A 23 -6.89 -5.03 -3.21
C ARG A 23 -5.49 -4.44 -3.08
N VAL A 24 -4.99 -4.35 -1.85
CA VAL A 24 -3.58 -4.03 -1.60
C VAL A 24 -2.78 -5.31 -1.82
N VAL A 25 -2.05 -5.40 -2.93
CA VAL A 25 -1.12 -6.52 -3.15
C VAL A 25 0.12 -6.24 -2.31
N VAL A 26 0.26 -6.95 -1.19
CA VAL A 26 1.53 -7.04 -0.47
C VAL A 26 2.41 -8.01 -1.22
N VAL A 27 3.36 -7.50 -2.02
CA VAL A 27 4.35 -8.33 -2.69
C VAL A 27 5.30 -8.90 -1.64
N HIS A 28 5.10 -10.15 -1.25
CA HIS A 28 6.06 -10.92 -0.48
C HIS A 28 7.19 -11.35 -1.41
N HIS A 29 8.26 -10.56 -1.48
CA HIS A 29 9.50 -11.01 -2.12
C HIS A 29 10.10 -12.12 -1.27
N HIS A 30 9.99 -13.36 -1.72
CA HIS A 30 10.78 -14.46 -1.16
C HIS A 30 12.28 -14.10 -1.31
N PRO A 31 13.05 -14.05 -0.21
CA PRO A 31 14.45 -13.72 -0.29
C PRO A 31 15.17 -14.91 -0.91
N ARG A 32 15.59 -14.78 -2.18
CA ARG A 32 16.74 -15.56 -2.62
C ARG A 32 17.91 -15.16 -1.73
N LYS A 33 18.26 -16.09 -0.84
CA LYS A 33 19.52 -16.26 -0.11
C LYS A 33 20.43 -15.03 -0.11
N GLN A 34 20.51 -14.34 1.04
CA GLN A 34 21.74 -14.23 1.86
C GLN A 34 21.65 -13.05 2.85
N HIS A 35 21.70 -13.41 4.14
CA HIS A 35 22.27 -12.67 5.26
C HIS A 35 22.25 -11.13 5.20
N LYS A 36 21.27 -10.54 5.88
CA LYS A 36 21.41 -9.51 6.95
C LYS A 36 20.07 -8.84 7.16
N VAL A 37 19.41 -9.20 8.28
CA VAL A 37 18.45 -8.40 9.05
C VAL A 37 17.40 -7.66 8.21
N HIS A 38 16.15 -8.15 8.23
CA HIS A 38 14.90 -7.50 7.80
C HIS A 38 14.97 -5.96 7.73
N ARG A 39 15.53 -5.40 6.65
CA ARG A 39 15.46 -3.97 6.37
C ARG A 39 14.39 -3.80 5.31
N LEU A 40 13.39 -2.97 5.63
CA LEU A 40 12.35 -2.61 4.68
C LEU A 40 13.01 -2.15 3.37
N PRO A 41 12.47 -2.53 2.20
CA PRO A 41 12.98 -2.04 0.93
C PRO A 41 12.98 -0.50 0.94
N PRO A 42 13.93 0.13 0.24
CA PRO A 42 14.19 1.57 0.36
C PRO A 42 12.96 2.43 0.04
N GLY A 43 12.09 1.98 -0.86
CA GLY A 43 10.81 2.64 -1.16
C GLY A 43 9.80 2.58 -0.01
N GLN A 44 9.72 1.46 0.71
CA GLN A 44 8.86 1.34 1.89
C GLN A 44 9.42 2.11 3.07
N ALA A 45 10.74 2.04 3.30
CA ALA A 45 11.40 2.83 4.33
C ALA A 45 11.22 4.34 4.08
N LYS A 46 11.36 4.80 2.83
CA LYS A 46 11.06 6.19 2.45
C LYS A 46 9.63 6.61 2.83
N LYS A 47 8.64 5.78 2.49
CA LYS A 47 7.22 6.05 2.80
C LYS A 47 6.98 6.12 4.31
N LEU A 48 7.52 5.17 5.07
CA LEU A 48 7.37 5.11 6.52
C LEU A 48 7.98 6.32 7.22
N HIS A 49 9.17 6.76 6.78
CA HIS A 49 9.89 7.88 7.39
C HIS A 49 9.49 9.26 6.84
N GLY A 50 8.55 9.33 5.88
CA GLY A 50 8.09 10.59 5.28
C GLY A 50 9.18 11.38 4.53
N THR A 51 10.31 10.76 4.18
CA THR A 51 11.44 11.47 3.56
C THR A 51 11.25 11.59 2.05
N ARG A 52 11.78 12.66 1.45
CA ARG A 52 11.65 12.91 -0.01
C ARG A 52 12.47 11.93 -0.86
N SER A 53 13.50 11.29 -0.31
CA SER A 53 14.45 10.46 -1.06
C SER A 53 14.64 9.07 -0.44
N ALA A 54 14.68 8.04 -1.30
CA ALA A 54 14.95 6.66 -0.89
C ALA A 54 16.45 6.31 -0.90
N ARG A 55 17.30 7.20 -1.44
CA ARG A 55 18.76 7.05 -1.51
C ARG A 55 19.40 6.72 -0.15
N PRO A 56 19.00 7.32 0.99
CA PRO A 56 19.57 6.99 2.30
C PRO A 56 19.28 5.57 2.79
N TYR A 57 18.32 4.86 2.18
CA TYR A 57 17.92 3.51 2.55
C TYR A 57 18.39 2.46 1.52
N ALA A 58 18.97 2.89 0.40
CA ALA A 58 19.44 2.00 -0.64
C ALA A 58 20.70 1.24 -0.20
N PRO A 59 20.82 -0.07 -0.51
CA PRO A 59 22.01 -0.85 -0.21
C PRO A 59 23.22 -0.35 -1.02
N GLY A 60 24.41 -0.42 -0.44
CA GLY A 60 25.67 -0.02 -1.10
C GLY A 60 25.91 1.49 -1.21
N GLN A 61 24.94 2.34 -0.87
CA GLN A 61 25.14 3.79 -0.86
C GLN A 61 25.81 4.25 0.44
N ARG A 62 26.93 4.99 0.33
CA ARG A 62 27.60 5.61 1.49
C ARG A 62 26.74 6.78 1.96
N LYS A 63 26.07 6.63 3.11
CA LYS A 63 25.25 7.69 3.69
C LYS A 63 26.15 8.87 4.05
N LYS A 64 26.03 9.99 3.35
CA LYS A 64 26.59 11.27 3.79
C LYS A 64 25.78 11.70 5.02
N ARG A 65 26.33 11.51 6.22
CA ARG A 65 25.83 12.16 7.43
C ARG A 65 26.51 13.54 7.50
N PRO A 66 25.79 14.62 7.87
CA PRO A 66 26.45 15.84 8.32
C PRO A 66 27.27 15.57 9.57
#